data_AF-A0A9D9C427-F1
#
_entry.id   AF-A0A9D9C427-F1
#
_cell.length_a   1.000
_cell.length_b   1.000
_cell.length_c   1.000
_cell.angle_alpha   90.00
_cell.angle_beta   90.00
_cell.angle_gamma   90.00
#
_symmetry.space_group_name_H-M   'P 1'
#
loop_
_entity.id
_entity.type
_entity.pdbx_description
1 polymer ?
#
loop_
_entity_poly.entity_id
_entity_poly.type
_entity_poly.pdbx_seq_one_letter_code
_entity_poly.pdbx_strand_id
1 'polypeptide(L)'
;IDHDVLRLNYDGRGDYLGEFHANDQVLIIHDNGEYYTSSFAETNHYDDGIRLIRQFDANTIWTVALNDASLGFPYLKRFKFEATAKRQRFIGEDAKSQIILMTDVAFPRLEVKFGGADEVRGSIEIDAEEFIVVKSFKAKGKRISTYEIASITELEPTRFPEETESETAVAEIDGDIAIESNDEISQIDVRDELTGQQQLFTDDDSNE
;
A
#
# COMPACT_ATOMS: atom_id res chain seq x y z
N ILE A 1 14.81 -12.32 7.81
CA ILE A 1 14.49 -12.83 9.16
C ILE A 1 14.89 -14.28 9.23
N ASP A 2 15.75 -14.62 10.18
CA ASP A 2 16.08 -16.02 10.46
C ASP A 2 15.05 -16.57 11.46
N HIS A 3 14.21 -17.51 11.02
CA HIS A 3 13.12 -18.07 11.82
C HIS A 3 13.60 -19.02 12.92
N ASP A 4 14.82 -19.56 12.83
CA ASP A 4 15.35 -20.47 13.84
C ASP A 4 15.72 -19.73 15.13
N VAL A 5 16.14 -18.46 14.99
CA VAL A 5 16.59 -17.61 16.10
C VAL A 5 15.72 -16.38 16.33
N LEU A 6 14.74 -16.13 15.45
CA LEU A 6 13.83 -14.99 15.48
C LEU A 6 14.57 -13.65 15.52
N ARG A 7 15.57 -13.48 14.63
CA ARG A 7 16.39 -12.25 14.49
C ARG A 7 16.58 -11.82 13.05
N LEU A 8 16.76 -10.51 12.87
CA LEU A 8 17.19 -9.97 11.58
C LEU A 8 18.63 -10.40 11.28
N ASN A 9 18.88 -10.71 10.01
CA ASN A 9 20.17 -11.15 9.51
C ASN A 9 20.51 -10.35 8.25
N TYR A 10 21.78 -9.97 8.11
CA TYR A 10 22.30 -9.16 6.99
C TYR A 10 23.24 -9.94 6.08
N ASP A 11 23.59 -11.17 6.45
CA ASP A 11 24.47 -12.08 5.71
C ASP A 11 23.71 -12.93 4.67
N GLY A 12 22.46 -12.57 4.36
CA GLY A 12 21.62 -13.25 3.39
C GLY A 12 20.97 -14.55 3.87
N ARG A 13 20.91 -14.79 5.19
CA ARG A 13 20.18 -15.94 5.76
C ARG A 13 18.74 -15.57 6.14
N GLY A 14 17.80 -16.48 5.87
CA GLY A 14 16.38 -16.30 6.16
C GLY A 14 15.66 -15.46 5.09
N ASP A 15 14.48 -14.94 5.42
CA ASP A 15 13.65 -14.24 4.43
C ASP A 15 14.08 -12.77 4.24
N TYR A 16 14.12 -12.31 2.99
CA TYR A 16 14.41 -10.93 2.65
C TYR A 16 13.24 -10.01 3.02
N LEU A 17 13.52 -8.93 3.77
CA LEU A 17 12.49 -8.01 4.28
C LEU A 17 12.44 -6.66 3.54
N GLY A 18 13.35 -6.44 2.58
CA GLY A 18 13.53 -5.16 1.88
C GLY A 18 14.82 -4.44 2.28
N GLU A 19 15.05 -3.29 1.64
CA GLU A 19 16.14 -2.37 1.96
C GLU A 19 15.65 -1.35 2.99
N PHE A 20 16.43 -1.11 4.05
CA PHE A 20 16.06 -0.21 5.12
C PHE A 20 16.92 1.05 5.11
N HIS A 21 16.26 2.20 5.19
CA HIS A 21 16.87 3.50 5.46
C HIS A 21 16.76 3.87 6.95
N ALA A 22 17.45 4.93 7.36
CA ALA A 22 17.62 5.29 8.77
C ALA A 22 16.32 5.43 9.59
N ASN A 23 15.21 5.82 8.95
CA ASN A 23 13.92 6.04 9.62
C ASN A 23 12.91 4.92 9.38
N ASP A 24 13.29 3.89 8.62
CA ASP A 24 12.40 2.79 8.31
C ASP A 24 12.19 1.90 9.52
N GLN A 25 11.01 1.31 9.58
CA GLN A 25 10.63 0.41 10.66
C GLN A 25 10.24 -0.94 10.10
N VAL A 26 10.34 -1.96 10.95
CA VAL A 26 9.83 -3.30 10.67
C VAL A 26 8.45 -3.40 11.28
N LEU A 27 7.47 -3.89 10.54
CA LEU A 27 6.15 -4.29 11.02
C LEU A 27 6.21 -5.76 11.42
N ILE A 28 5.74 -6.08 12.63
CA ILE A 28 5.62 -7.44 13.14
C ILE A 28 4.16 -7.68 13.49
N ILE A 29 3.61 -8.78 12.98
CA ILE A 29 2.24 -9.22 13.22
C ILE A 29 2.28 -10.65 13.74
N HIS A 30 1.57 -10.92 14.83
CA HIS A 30 1.45 -12.24 15.42
C HIS A 30 0.09 -12.89 15.11
N ASP A 31 0.03 -14.23 15.16
CA ASP A 31 -1.20 -14.98 14.89
C ASP A 31 -2.32 -14.71 15.92
N ASN A 32 -1.96 -14.26 17.13
CA ASN A 32 -2.91 -13.82 18.16
C ASN A 32 -3.54 -12.44 17.88
N GLY A 33 -3.18 -11.82 16.75
CA GLY A 33 -3.64 -10.50 16.31
C GLY A 33 -3.01 -9.33 17.05
N GLU A 34 -1.88 -9.53 17.69
CA GLU A 34 -1.00 -8.44 18.13
C GLU A 34 -0.12 -7.95 16.98
N TYR A 35 0.20 -6.66 17.01
CA TYR A 35 1.19 -6.06 16.13
C TYR A 35 1.98 -4.98 16.87
N TYR A 36 3.15 -4.66 16.34
CA TYR A 36 3.97 -3.52 16.72
C TYR A 36 4.98 -3.23 15.61
N THR A 37 5.65 -2.08 15.71
CA THR A 37 6.81 -1.76 14.88
C THR A 37 8.09 -1.73 15.72
N SER A 38 9.21 -2.11 15.09
CA SER A 38 10.54 -2.04 15.69
C SER A 38 11.51 -1.32 14.76
N SER A 39 12.69 -0.95 15.27
CA SER A 39 13.85 -0.67 14.40
C SER A 39 14.28 -1.94 13.65
N PHE A 40 15.28 -1.81 12.78
CA PHE A 40 15.92 -2.93 12.08
C PHE A 40 17.25 -3.37 12.74
N ALA A 41 17.52 -3.01 14.00
CA ALA A 41 18.78 -3.37 14.65
C ALA A 41 18.98 -4.91 14.76
N GLU A 42 20.18 -5.41 14.47
CA GLU A 42 20.57 -6.83 14.60
C GLU A 42 20.35 -7.40 16.00
N THR A 43 20.40 -6.54 17.02
CA THR A 43 20.18 -6.92 18.42
C THR A 43 18.72 -7.20 18.75
N ASN A 44 17.79 -6.89 17.83
CA ASN A 44 16.36 -7.12 18.06
C ASN A 44 16.08 -8.63 18.10
N HIS A 45 15.29 -9.02 19.09
CA HIS A 45 14.80 -10.38 19.27
C HIS A 45 13.29 -10.36 19.19
N TYR A 46 12.71 -11.21 18.35
CA TYR A 46 11.26 -11.31 18.22
C TYR A 46 10.72 -12.50 18.99
N ASP A 47 9.47 -12.39 19.43
CA ASP A 47 8.75 -13.48 20.07
C ASP A 47 8.21 -14.46 19.02
N ASP A 48 7.92 -15.69 19.43
CA ASP A 48 7.34 -16.71 18.57
C ASP A 48 5.91 -16.36 18.10
N GLY A 49 5.38 -17.13 17.15
CA GLY A 49 4.04 -16.94 16.58
C GLY A 49 3.95 -15.71 15.69
N ILE A 50 5.05 -15.35 15.03
CA ILE A 50 5.07 -14.32 14.00
C ILE A 50 4.29 -14.84 12.79
N ARG A 51 3.19 -14.17 12.48
CA ARG A 51 2.41 -14.41 11.27
C ARG A 51 3.06 -13.76 10.06
N LEU A 52 3.53 -12.52 10.25
CA LEU A 52 4.09 -11.70 9.19
C LEU A 52 5.11 -10.71 9.77
N ILE A 53 6.22 -10.58 9.08
CA ILE A 53 7.27 -9.59 9.37
C ILE A 53 7.76 -9.00 8.06
N ARG A 54 7.79 -7.68 7.94
CA ARG A 54 8.24 -6.95 6.74
C ARG A 54 8.56 -5.49 7.05
N GLN A 55 9.11 -4.75 6.09
CA GLN A 55 9.20 -3.30 6.19
C GLN A 55 7.81 -2.66 6.37
N PHE A 56 7.70 -1.74 7.32
CA PHE A 56 6.47 -1.02 7.63
C PHE A 56 6.21 0.07 6.59
N ASP A 57 5.03 0.03 5.99
CA ASP A 57 4.49 1.11 5.18
C ASP A 57 3.16 1.58 5.78
N ALA A 58 3.09 2.86 6.15
CA ALA A 58 1.93 3.48 6.73
C ALA A 58 0.76 3.63 5.74
N ASN A 59 1.01 3.50 4.43
CA ASN A 59 0.00 3.60 3.40
C ASN A 59 -0.66 2.28 3.03
N THR A 60 -0.04 1.15 3.38
CA THR A 60 -0.60 -0.19 3.14
C THR A 60 -1.96 -0.35 3.82
N ILE A 61 -2.99 -0.65 3.03
CA ILE A 61 -4.34 -0.95 3.53
C ILE A 61 -4.45 -2.47 3.69
N TRP A 62 -4.74 -2.90 4.91
CA TRP A 62 -4.95 -4.31 5.23
C TRP A 62 -6.44 -4.64 5.24
N THR A 63 -6.78 -5.75 4.61
CA THR A 63 -8.10 -6.38 4.67
C THR A 63 -7.99 -7.64 5.52
N VAL A 64 -8.77 -7.71 6.60
CA VAL A 64 -8.72 -8.82 7.56
C VAL A 64 -10.12 -9.38 7.78
N ALA A 65 -10.31 -10.66 7.45
CA ALA A 65 -11.44 -11.44 7.93
C ALA A 65 -11.04 -12.12 9.25
N LEU A 66 -11.87 -11.96 10.28
CA LEU A 66 -11.54 -12.43 11.63
C LEU A 66 -12.78 -12.89 12.39
N ASN A 67 -12.54 -13.73 13.38
CA ASN A 67 -13.48 -14.03 14.45
C ASN A 67 -13.06 -13.28 15.70
N ASP A 68 -13.89 -12.33 16.14
CA ASP A 68 -13.80 -11.78 17.49
C ASP A 68 -14.73 -12.61 18.38
N ALA A 69 -14.16 -13.34 19.34
CA ALA A 69 -14.91 -14.30 20.14
C ALA A 69 -16.04 -13.65 20.96
N SER A 70 -15.98 -12.33 21.19
CA SER A 70 -17.03 -11.58 21.88
C SER A 70 -18.26 -11.30 20.98
N LEU A 71 -18.14 -11.46 19.66
CA LEU A 71 -19.16 -11.05 18.69
C LEU A 71 -19.97 -12.21 18.12
N GLY A 72 -19.43 -13.44 18.17
CA GLY A 72 -20.10 -14.67 17.75
C GLY A 72 -20.27 -14.87 16.24
N PHE A 73 -19.80 -13.93 15.39
CA PHE A 73 -19.85 -14.04 13.93
C PHE A 73 -18.53 -13.53 13.31
N PRO A 74 -18.17 -13.97 12.09
CA PRO A 74 -17.04 -13.40 11.36
C PRO A 74 -17.26 -11.94 10.93
N TYR A 75 -16.22 -11.13 11.03
CA TYR A 75 -16.20 -9.72 10.63
C TYR A 75 -15.08 -9.45 9.62
N LEU A 76 -15.32 -8.50 8.73
CA LEU A 76 -14.32 -7.94 7.83
C LEU A 76 -13.90 -6.55 8.32
N LYS A 77 -12.59 -6.31 8.39
CA LYS A 77 -11.99 -5.00 8.67
C LYS A 77 -11.12 -4.56 7.50
N ARG A 78 -11.13 -3.25 7.23
CA ARG A 78 -10.14 -2.57 6.38
C ARG A 78 -9.50 -1.45 7.17
N PHE A 79 -8.18 -1.41 7.28
CA PHE A 79 -7.46 -0.42 8.08
C PHE A 79 -6.00 -0.27 7.65
N LYS A 80 -5.34 0.79 8.12
CA LYS A 80 -3.89 0.98 8.07
C LYS A 80 -3.32 0.77 9.47
N PHE A 81 -2.15 0.14 9.58
CA PHE A 81 -1.45 0.06 10.87
C PHE A 81 -0.80 1.39 11.20
N GLU A 82 -0.73 1.72 12.49
CA GLU A 82 -0.02 2.88 13.00
C GLU A 82 1.32 2.43 13.60
N ALA A 83 2.40 3.15 13.31
CA ALA A 83 3.71 2.89 13.91
C ALA A 83 3.66 2.99 15.44
N THR A 84 4.12 1.97 16.14
CA THR A 84 4.09 1.90 17.61
C THR A 84 5.07 0.86 18.12
N ALA A 85 5.95 1.25 19.05
CA ALA A 85 6.80 0.28 19.77
C ALA A 85 6.01 -0.54 20.80
N LYS A 86 4.81 -0.08 21.19
CA LYS A 86 3.95 -0.79 22.13
C LYS A 86 3.08 -1.78 21.38
N ARG A 87 3.06 -3.04 21.84
CA ARG A 87 2.14 -4.08 21.36
C ARG A 87 0.69 -3.59 21.42
N GLN A 88 0.00 -3.73 20.30
CA GLN A 88 -1.42 -3.40 20.14
C GLN A 88 -2.15 -4.55 19.47
N ARG A 89 -3.45 -4.68 19.74
CA ARG A 89 -4.27 -5.78 19.23
C ARG A 89 -5.34 -5.26 18.25
N PHE A 90 -5.57 -5.98 17.16
CA PHE A 90 -6.52 -5.57 16.11
C PHE A 90 -7.68 -6.57 15.87
N ILE A 91 -7.71 -7.72 16.54
CA ILE A 91 -8.78 -8.74 16.38
C ILE A 91 -9.73 -8.86 17.59
N GLY A 92 -9.70 -7.89 18.50
CA GLY A 92 -10.44 -7.92 19.77
C GLY A 92 -9.55 -8.36 20.94
N GLU A 93 -10.11 -8.30 22.15
CA GLU A 93 -9.36 -8.51 23.41
C GLU A 93 -9.44 -9.96 23.93
N ASP A 94 -10.35 -10.79 23.42
CA ASP A 94 -10.48 -12.18 23.84
C ASP A 94 -9.37 -13.07 23.23
N ALA A 95 -8.74 -13.93 24.02
CA ALA A 95 -7.68 -14.82 23.56
C ALA A 95 -8.16 -15.84 22.50
N LYS A 96 -9.46 -16.13 22.45
CA LYS A 96 -10.09 -17.01 21.46
C LYS A 96 -10.39 -16.31 20.14
N SER A 97 -10.17 -14.99 20.03
CA SER A 97 -10.27 -14.31 18.75
C SER A 97 -9.18 -14.79 17.79
N GLN A 98 -9.50 -14.95 16.52
CA GLN A 98 -8.61 -15.53 15.50
C GLN A 98 -8.67 -14.76 14.19
N ILE A 99 -7.53 -14.66 13.51
CA ILE A 99 -7.45 -14.21 12.12
C ILE A 99 -7.88 -15.38 11.23
N ILE A 100 -8.85 -15.15 10.34
CA ILE A 100 -9.25 -16.14 9.32
C ILE A 100 -8.44 -15.92 8.05
N LEU A 101 -8.39 -14.66 7.60
CA LEU A 101 -7.69 -14.25 6.39
C LEU A 101 -7.15 -12.83 6.56
N MET A 102 -5.98 -12.55 6.00
CA MET A 102 -5.33 -11.24 6.03
C MET A 102 -4.58 -11.03 4.72
N THR A 103 -4.87 -9.92 4.04
CA THR A 103 -4.28 -9.55 2.74
C THR A 103 -4.09 -8.03 2.67
N ASP A 104 -3.10 -7.59 1.91
CA ASP A 104 -2.83 -6.20 1.56
C ASP A 104 -3.04 -5.91 0.06
N VAL A 105 -3.67 -6.83 -0.68
CA VAL A 105 -4.09 -6.62 -2.07
C VAL A 105 -5.00 -5.39 -2.17
N ALA A 106 -4.72 -4.50 -3.14
CA ALA A 106 -5.38 -3.21 -3.28
C ALA A 106 -6.91 -3.31 -3.46
N PHE A 107 -7.37 -4.29 -4.25
CA PHE A 107 -8.78 -4.55 -4.53
C PHE A 107 -9.14 -6.00 -4.16
N PRO A 108 -9.16 -6.34 -2.86
CA PRO A 108 -9.28 -7.73 -2.44
C PRO A 108 -10.71 -8.23 -2.66
N ARG A 109 -10.80 -9.39 -3.31
CA ARG A 109 -12.04 -10.13 -3.52
C ARG A 109 -12.00 -11.38 -2.67
N LEU A 110 -13.08 -11.64 -1.95
CA LEU A 110 -13.16 -12.78 -1.03
C LEU A 110 -14.31 -13.68 -1.44
N GLU A 111 -14.06 -14.99 -1.51
CA GLU A 111 -15.12 -16.00 -1.54
C GLU A 111 -15.47 -16.41 -0.11
N VAL A 112 -16.76 -16.34 0.21
CA VAL A 112 -17.31 -16.80 1.49
C VAL A 112 -18.20 -17.99 1.21
N LYS A 113 -17.77 -19.18 1.63
CA LYS A 113 -18.54 -20.41 1.49
C LYS A 113 -19.33 -20.67 2.77
N PHE A 114 -20.64 -20.84 2.64
CA PHE A 114 -21.50 -21.19 3.77
C PHE A 114 -21.34 -22.66 4.16
N GLY A 115 -21.52 -22.95 5.44
CA GLY A 115 -21.34 -24.27 6.04
C GLY A 115 -22.54 -24.74 6.85
N GLY A 116 -22.43 -25.95 7.40
CA GLY A 116 -23.43 -26.51 8.31
C GLY A 116 -24.83 -26.52 7.71
N ALA A 117 -25.80 -25.98 8.44
CA ALA A 117 -27.19 -25.91 7.98
C ALA A 117 -27.40 -24.93 6.80
N ASP A 118 -26.45 -24.01 6.59
CA ASP A 118 -26.52 -22.99 5.54
C ASP A 118 -25.72 -23.37 4.27
N GLU A 119 -25.10 -24.57 4.20
CA GLU A 119 -24.30 -25.01 3.05
C GLU A 119 -25.09 -24.97 1.72
N VAL A 120 -26.42 -25.18 1.77
CA VAL A 120 -27.32 -25.09 0.61
C VAL A 120 -27.33 -23.72 -0.08
N ARG A 121 -26.78 -22.69 0.57
CA ARG A 121 -26.64 -21.34 -0.01
C ARG A 121 -25.46 -21.21 -0.97
N GLY A 122 -24.52 -22.15 -0.95
CA GLY A 122 -23.30 -22.11 -1.76
C GLY A 122 -22.28 -21.10 -1.24
N SER A 123 -21.60 -20.41 -2.16
CA SER A 123 -20.66 -19.34 -1.85
C SER A 123 -21.17 -17.99 -2.35
N ILE A 124 -20.71 -16.92 -1.69
CA ILE A 124 -20.87 -15.54 -2.16
C ILE A 124 -19.50 -14.92 -2.36
N GLU A 125 -19.45 -13.94 -3.23
CA GLU A 125 -18.28 -13.11 -3.43
C GLU A 125 -18.45 -11.76 -2.75
N ILE A 126 -17.38 -11.27 -2.12
CA ILE A 126 -17.31 -9.97 -1.48
C ILE A 126 -16.16 -9.17 -2.11
N ASP A 127 -16.49 -8.05 -2.75
CA ASP A 127 -15.53 -6.97 -2.98
C ASP A 127 -15.34 -6.23 -1.64
N ALA A 128 -14.14 -6.37 -1.07
CA ALA A 128 -13.87 -5.83 0.25
C ALA A 128 -13.92 -4.29 0.30
N GLU A 129 -13.61 -3.63 -0.82
CA GLU A 129 -13.61 -2.17 -0.91
C GLU A 129 -15.03 -1.61 -0.84
N GLU A 130 -15.93 -2.18 -1.62
CA GLU A 130 -17.35 -1.81 -1.60
C GLU A 130 -18.02 -2.25 -0.29
N PHE A 131 -17.58 -3.38 0.28
CA PHE A 131 -18.19 -3.93 1.48
C PHE A 131 -17.93 -3.08 2.72
N ILE A 132 -16.70 -2.59 2.90
CA ILE A 132 -16.33 -1.78 4.06
C ILE A 132 -15.27 -0.73 3.71
N VAL A 133 -15.51 0.51 4.15
CA VAL A 133 -14.51 1.59 4.05
C VAL A 133 -13.33 1.36 5.01
N VAL A 134 -12.20 1.98 4.72
CA VAL A 134 -11.04 1.98 5.62
C VAL A 134 -11.40 2.68 6.94
N LYS A 135 -11.11 2.04 8.07
CA LYS A 135 -11.32 2.54 9.42
C LYS A 135 -10.03 2.42 10.24
N SER A 136 -10.07 2.84 11.50
CA SER A 136 -9.01 2.52 12.46
C SER A 136 -8.92 1.01 12.70
N PHE A 137 -7.72 0.49 12.94
CA PHE A 137 -7.49 -0.93 13.29
C PHE A 137 -8.26 -1.36 14.57
N LYS A 138 -8.58 -0.39 15.45
CA LYS A 138 -9.38 -0.63 16.66
C LYS A 138 -10.89 -0.77 16.38
N ALA A 139 -11.36 -0.36 15.20
CA ALA A 139 -12.78 -0.46 14.87
C ALA A 139 -13.22 -1.93 14.77
N LYS A 140 -14.47 -2.21 15.11
CA LYS A 140 -15.06 -3.57 15.10
C LYS A 140 -15.09 -4.23 13.72
N GLY A 141 -15.20 -3.44 12.65
CA GLY A 141 -15.43 -3.95 11.29
C GLY A 141 -16.92 -4.12 10.95
N LYS A 142 -17.20 -4.78 9.83
CA LYS A 142 -18.56 -5.10 9.35
C LYS A 142 -18.76 -6.61 9.35
N ARG A 143 -19.88 -7.07 9.90
CA ARG A 143 -20.21 -8.49 9.97
C ARG A 143 -20.37 -9.03 8.55
N ILE A 144 -19.72 -10.16 8.24
CA ILE A 144 -19.74 -10.77 6.91
C ILE A 144 -21.12 -11.36 6.62
N SER A 145 -21.63 -12.19 7.52
CA SER A 145 -22.95 -12.81 7.43
C SER A 145 -23.48 -13.16 8.81
N THR A 146 -24.78 -13.43 8.90
CA THR A 146 -25.42 -14.06 10.07
C THR A 146 -25.52 -15.57 9.94
N TYR A 147 -25.19 -16.12 8.77
CA TYR A 147 -25.18 -17.56 8.49
C TYR A 147 -23.86 -18.21 8.92
N GLU A 148 -23.90 -19.53 9.08
CA GLU A 148 -22.70 -20.31 9.36
C GLU A 148 -21.74 -20.30 8.16
N ILE A 149 -20.49 -19.91 8.39
CA ILE A 149 -19.44 -19.80 7.35
C ILE A 149 -18.48 -20.98 7.52
N ALA A 150 -18.29 -21.74 6.45
CA ALA A 150 -17.32 -22.84 6.40
C ALA A 150 -15.90 -22.33 6.13
N SER A 151 -15.74 -21.42 5.17
CA SER A 151 -14.44 -20.89 4.78
C SER A 151 -14.54 -19.49 4.19
N ILE A 152 -13.46 -18.73 4.33
CA ILE A 152 -13.25 -17.45 3.67
C ILE A 152 -11.91 -17.55 2.95
N THR A 153 -11.91 -17.40 1.63
CA THR A 153 -10.71 -17.50 0.80
C THR A 153 -10.56 -16.26 -0.05
N GLU A 154 -9.33 -15.84 -0.29
CA GLU A 154 -9.04 -14.75 -1.23
C GLU A 154 -9.16 -15.27 -2.67
N LEU A 155 -9.78 -14.45 -3.51
CA LEU A 155 -9.87 -14.63 -4.95
C LEU A 155 -8.90 -13.68 -5.64
N GLU A 156 -8.53 -13.99 -6.88
CA GLU A 156 -7.69 -13.09 -7.65
C GLU A 156 -8.39 -11.73 -7.87
N PRO A 157 -7.67 -10.61 -7.65
CA PRO A 157 -8.19 -9.28 -7.91
C PRO A 157 -8.46 -9.08 -9.41
N THR A 158 -9.57 -8.41 -9.72
CA THR A 158 -9.97 -8.06 -11.09
C THR A 158 -9.59 -6.63 -11.48
N ARG A 159 -9.15 -5.85 -10.50
CA ARG A 159 -8.69 -4.46 -10.64
C ARG A 159 -7.28 -4.39 -10.09
N PHE A 160 -6.45 -3.54 -10.69
CA PHE A 160 -5.08 -3.28 -10.25
C PHE A 160 -4.91 -1.79 -10.05
N PRO A 161 -4.11 -1.36 -9.05
CA PRO A 161 -3.86 0.06 -8.84
C PRO A 161 -3.21 0.63 -10.10
N GLU A 162 -3.61 1.85 -10.48
CA GLU A 162 -2.94 2.57 -11.56
C GLU A 162 -1.47 2.78 -11.16
N GLU A 163 -0.54 2.46 -12.06
CA GLU A 163 0.86 2.78 -11.86
C GLU A 163 0.99 4.30 -11.81
N THR A 164 1.13 4.86 -10.61
CA THR A 164 1.61 6.24 -10.50
C THR A 164 3.05 6.23 -10.99
N GLU A 165 3.27 6.73 -12.20
CA GLU A 165 4.60 7.03 -12.75
C GLU A 165 5.35 7.90 -11.74
N SER A 166 6.23 7.30 -10.93
CA SER A 166 7.20 8.05 -10.17
C SER A 166 8.23 8.58 -11.16
N GLU A 167 8.24 9.88 -11.38
CA GLU A 167 9.25 10.60 -12.16
C GLU A 167 10.66 10.13 -11.80
N THR A 168 11.21 9.23 -12.61
CA THR A 168 12.62 8.89 -12.59
C THR A 168 13.23 9.50 -13.84
N ALA A 169 13.39 10.82 -13.84
CA ALA A 169 14.23 11.49 -14.82
C ALA A 169 15.70 11.21 -14.45
N VAL A 170 16.18 10.02 -14.81
CA VAL A 170 17.62 9.78 -14.99
C VAL A 170 17.95 10.01 -16.46
N ALA A 171 18.20 11.27 -16.81
CA ALA A 171 18.93 11.59 -18.02
C ALA A 171 20.42 11.69 -17.65
N GLU A 172 21.14 10.59 -17.84
CA GLU A 172 22.59 10.66 -18.07
C GLU A 172 22.82 11.48 -19.33
N ILE A 173 23.58 12.58 -19.22
CA ILE A 173 24.17 13.24 -20.38
C ILE A 173 25.64 13.45 -20.04
N ASP A 174 26.47 12.54 -20.55
CA ASP A 174 27.90 12.78 -20.75
C ASP A 174 28.16 12.62 -22.25
N GLY A 175 28.60 13.69 -22.90
CA GLY A 175 28.70 13.74 -24.36
C GLY A 175 29.00 15.14 -24.90
N ASP A 176 30.25 15.54 -24.73
CA ASP A 176 30.95 16.66 -25.37
C ASP A 176 30.54 16.88 -26.84
N ILE A 177 29.98 18.05 -27.17
CA ILE A 177 30.10 18.67 -28.51
C ILE A 177 30.27 20.19 -28.33
N ALA A 178 31.48 20.67 -28.60
CA ALA A 178 31.79 22.07 -28.77
C ALA A 178 31.27 22.57 -30.13
N ILE A 179 30.44 23.63 -30.13
CA ILE A 179 30.32 24.58 -31.25
C ILE A 179 30.08 25.98 -30.65
N GLU A 180 31.09 26.85 -30.81
CA GLU A 180 30.93 28.31 -30.69
C GLU A 180 30.17 28.85 -31.91
N SER A 181 29.13 29.64 -31.69
CA SER A 181 28.81 30.76 -32.58
C SER A 181 27.76 31.70 -31.97
N ASN A 182 28.19 32.95 -31.89
CA ASN A 182 27.50 34.19 -31.60
C ASN A 182 26.22 34.39 -32.44
N ASP A 183 25.15 34.92 -31.86
CA ASP A 183 24.40 36.10 -32.36
C ASP A 183 23.06 36.27 -31.62
N GLU A 184 22.92 37.42 -30.95
CA GLU A 184 21.67 37.92 -30.38
C GLU A 184 20.68 38.23 -31.51
N ILE A 185 19.61 37.44 -31.64
CA ILE A 185 18.49 37.76 -32.53
C ILE A 185 17.31 38.22 -31.67
N SER A 186 16.91 39.47 -31.88
CA SER A 186 15.85 40.16 -31.14
C SER A 186 14.47 39.55 -31.42
N GLN A 187 13.57 39.59 -30.44
CA GLN A 187 12.23 38.99 -30.47
C GLN A 187 11.25 39.60 -31.51
N ILE A 188 11.74 40.47 -32.40
CA ILE A 188 10.93 41.14 -33.43
C ILE A 188 10.89 40.30 -34.72
N ASP A 189 11.93 39.52 -35.02
CA ASP A 189 12.02 38.79 -36.29
C ASP A 189 11.22 37.47 -36.32
N VAL A 190 10.86 36.91 -35.15
CA VAL A 190 10.10 35.65 -35.07
C VAL A 190 8.61 35.84 -35.39
N ARG A 191 8.11 37.08 -35.34
CA ARG A 191 6.66 37.35 -35.47
C ARG A 191 6.20 37.55 -36.92
N ASP A 192 7.13 37.79 -37.85
CA ASP A 192 6.82 38.02 -39.27
C ASP A 192 6.71 36.71 -40.09
N GLU A 193 7.25 35.60 -39.58
CA GLU A 193 7.18 34.28 -40.22
C GLU A 193 5.85 33.53 -39.99
N LEU A 194 5.05 33.91 -38.99
CA LEU A 194 3.83 33.18 -38.59
C LEU A 194 2.53 33.70 -39.20
N THR A 195 2.50 34.91 -39.78
CA THR A 195 1.24 35.53 -40.25
C THR A 195 1.18 35.83 -41.74
N GLY A 196 2.31 35.77 -42.47
CA GLY A 196 2.33 35.86 -43.94
C GLY A 196 1.64 37.09 -44.54
N GLN A 197 1.44 38.15 -43.77
CA GLN A 197 0.82 39.39 -44.22
C GLN A 197 1.89 40.44 -44.45
N GLN A 198 2.36 40.54 -45.70
CA GLN A 198 3.02 41.76 -46.16
C GLN A 198 1.95 42.78 -46.58
N GLN A 199 1.75 43.84 -45.80
CA GLN A 199 1.43 45.19 -46.32
C GLN A 199 1.95 46.23 -45.33
N LEU A 200 3.02 46.99 -45.63
CA LEU A 200 3.15 48.17 -46.50
C LEU A 200 2.40 49.43 -45.99
N PHE A 201 3.18 50.50 -45.85
CA PHE A 201 2.90 51.91 -45.51
C PHE A 201 2.97 52.25 -44.01
N THR A 202 4.10 52.75 -43.50
CA THR A 202 4.85 54.03 -43.68
C THR A 202 4.38 55.15 -42.74
N ASP A 203 5.31 55.45 -41.84
CA ASP A 203 5.83 56.76 -41.43
C ASP A 203 4.98 57.75 -40.66
N ASP A 204 5.73 58.47 -39.82
CA ASP A 204 5.48 59.79 -39.25
C ASP A 204 4.48 59.86 -38.08
N ASP A 205 4.75 60.58 -36.98
CA ASP A 205 5.92 61.35 -36.59
C ASP A 205 5.70 61.78 -35.13
N SER A 206 6.78 62.17 -34.46
CA SER A 206 6.82 63.23 -33.42
C SER A 206 6.12 63.04 -32.05
N ASN A 207 6.96 63.00 -31.02
CA ASN A 207 6.97 63.85 -29.81
C ASN A 207 5.63 64.42 -29.31
N GLU A 208 5.21 64.11 -28.07
CA GLU A 208 5.56 64.84 -26.83
C GLU A 208 5.00 64.12 -25.59
#